data_AF-A0A2V9GSG0-F1
#
_entry.id   AF-A0A2V9GSG0-F1
#
_cell.length_a   1.000
_cell.length_b   1.000
_cell.length_c   1.000
_cell.angle_alpha   90.00
_cell.angle_beta   90.00
_cell.angle_gamma   90.00
#
_symmetry.space_group_name_H-M   'P 1'
#
loop_
_entity.id
_entity.type
_entity.pdbx_description
1 polymer ?
#
loop_
_entity_poly.entity_id
_entity_poly.type
_entity_poly.pdbx_seq_one_letter_code
_entity_poly.pdbx_strand_id
1 'polypeptide(L)'
;MTELENKTAKPLAHLGITRPEELSALFADLRGRFDVDCACAHDESSWKQFRDAWLGRKSGVLTEITDNWLKPASVELKRAVGAALNELRAHVESQ
;
A
#
# COMPACT_ATOMS: atom_id res chain seq x y z
N MET A 1 -8.08 11.23 -7.47
CA MET A 1 -8.10 9.79 -7.20
C MET A 1 -7.14 9.13 -8.14
N THR A 2 -5.98 8.70 -7.62
CA THR A 2 -5.00 8.01 -8.44
C THR A 2 -5.43 6.56 -8.70
N GLU A 3 -4.95 5.97 -9.78
CA GLU A 3 -5.32 4.60 -10.16
C GLU A 3 -4.91 3.57 -9.07
N LEU A 4 -3.81 3.84 -8.37
CA LEU A 4 -3.30 3.03 -7.27
C LEU A 4 -4.18 3.05 -6.03
N GLU A 5 -4.68 4.21 -5.59
CA GLU A 5 -5.67 4.29 -4.49
C GLU A 5 -6.91 3.43 -4.80
N ASN A 6 -7.37 3.46 -6.06
CA ASN A 6 -8.52 2.66 -6.47
C ASN A 6 -8.21 1.15 -6.52
N LYS A 7 -6.93 0.77 -6.65
CA LYS A 7 -6.46 -0.63 -6.57
C LYS A 7 -6.37 -1.09 -5.10
N THR A 8 -5.85 -0.27 -4.19
CA THR A 8 -5.75 -0.60 -2.75
C THR A 8 -7.12 -0.67 -2.06
N ALA A 9 -8.10 0.09 -2.56
CA ALA A 9 -9.49 0.05 -2.12
C ALA A 9 -10.25 -1.24 -2.52
N LYS A 10 -9.69 -2.07 -3.42
CA LYS A 10 -10.33 -3.28 -3.93
C LYS A 10 -9.58 -4.53 -3.49
N PRO A 11 -10.29 -5.65 -3.23
CA PRO A 11 -9.62 -6.88 -2.89
C PRO A 11 -8.85 -7.47 -4.06
N LEU A 12 -7.74 -8.17 -3.76
CA LEU A 12 -6.87 -8.78 -4.77
C LEU A 12 -7.64 -9.67 -5.77
N ALA A 13 -8.63 -10.40 -5.28
CA ALA A 13 -9.50 -11.22 -6.11
C ALA A 13 -10.26 -10.41 -7.18
N HIS A 14 -10.67 -9.17 -6.87
CA HIS A 14 -11.33 -8.27 -7.81
C HIS A 14 -10.34 -7.68 -8.82
N LEU A 15 -9.07 -7.55 -8.45
CA LEU A 15 -7.99 -7.15 -9.35
C LEU A 15 -7.51 -8.32 -10.24
N GLY A 16 -8.03 -9.54 -10.04
CA GLY A 16 -7.57 -10.74 -10.74
C GLY A 16 -6.25 -11.30 -10.21
N ILE A 17 -5.71 -10.73 -9.13
CA ILE A 17 -4.42 -11.13 -8.56
C ILE A 17 -4.64 -12.39 -7.73
N THR A 18 -4.12 -13.49 -8.26
CA THR A 18 -4.22 -14.82 -7.64
C THR A 18 -2.86 -15.39 -7.29
N ARG A 19 -1.77 -14.77 -7.74
CA ARG A 19 -0.41 -15.26 -7.56
C ARG A 19 0.46 -14.27 -6.80
N PRO A 20 1.39 -14.77 -5.98
CA PRO A 20 2.28 -13.90 -5.19
C PRO A 20 3.27 -13.11 -6.06
N GLU A 21 3.63 -13.60 -7.25
CA GLU A 21 4.51 -12.89 -8.20
C GLU A 21 3.92 -11.55 -8.67
N GLU A 22 2.60 -11.46 -8.81
CA GLU A 22 1.92 -10.23 -9.24
C GLU A 22 1.84 -9.18 -8.12
N LEU A 23 1.93 -9.63 -6.85
CA LEU A 23 2.02 -8.72 -5.72
C LEU A 23 3.32 -7.91 -5.76
N SER A 24 4.44 -8.52 -6.17
CA SER A 24 5.73 -7.84 -6.23
C SER A 24 5.68 -6.62 -7.15
N ALA A 25 5.05 -6.74 -8.32
CA ALA A 25 4.86 -5.62 -9.24
C ALA A 25 3.94 -4.54 -8.64
N LEU A 26 2.85 -4.95 -7.98
CA LEU A 26 1.90 -4.04 -7.36
C LEU A 26 2.50 -3.26 -6.18
N PHE A 27 3.28 -3.93 -5.32
CA PHE A 27 4.01 -3.29 -4.23
C PHE A 27 5.16 -2.42 -4.74
N ALA A 28 5.80 -2.76 -5.85
CA ALA A 28 6.78 -1.90 -6.50
C ALA A 28 6.15 -0.58 -6.99
N ASP A 29 4.97 -0.66 -7.59
CA ASP A 29 4.20 0.52 -8.04
C ASP A 29 3.80 1.42 -6.85
N LEU A 30 3.33 0.80 -5.75
CA LEU A 30 3.06 1.51 -4.49
C LEU A 30 4.31 2.20 -3.93
N ARG A 31 5.46 1.53 -3.96
CA ARG A 31 6.71 2.11 -3.47
C ARG A 31 7.19 3.27 -4.34
N GLY A 32 7.05 3.16 -5.66
CA GLY A 32 7.31 4.27 -6.58
C GLY A 32 6.39 5.46 -6.30
N ARG A 33 5.11 5.21 -6.03
CA ARG A 33 4.16 6.26 -5.61
C ARG A 33 4.57 6.91 -4.30
N PHE A 34 4.97 6.11 -3.30
CA PHE A 34 5.45 6.61 -2.02
C PHE A 34 6.65 7.53 -2.19
N ASP A 35 7.63 7.15 -3.01
CA ASP A 35 8.83 7.95 -3.27
C ASP A 35 8.48 9.30 -3.92
N VAL A 36 7.55 9.29 -4.89
CA VAL A 36 7.04 10.52 -5.52
C VAL A 36 6.32 11.41 -4.52
N ASP A 37 5.41 10.85 -3.71
CA ASP A 37 4.68 11.63 -2.70
C ASP A 37 5.64 12.18 -1.63
N CYS A 38 6.64 11.40 -1.22
CA CYS A 38 7.68 11.80 -0.28
C CYS A 38 8.52 12.95 -0.86
N ALA A 39 8.91 12.86 -2.13
CA ALA A 39 9.67 13.90 -2.82
C ALA A 39 8.85 15.20 -3.01
N CYS A 40 7.53 15.09 -3.14
CA CYS A 40 6.63 16.24 -3.22
C CYS A 40 6.35 16.89 -1.85
N ALA A 41 6.58 16.18 -0.74
CA ALA A 41 6.31 16.66 0.60
C ALA A 41 7.46 17.51 1.15
N HIS A 42 7.54 18.77 0.69
CA HIS A 42 8.59 19.73 1.07
C HIS A 42 8.29 20.62 2.30
N ASP A 43 7.06 20.64 2.79
CA ASP A 43 6.62 21.50 3.90
C ASP A 43 5.91 20.68 4.98
N GLU A 44 5.85 21.19 6.21
CA GLU A 44 5.25 20.49 7.36
C GLU A 44 3.78 20.07 7.09
N SER A 45 3.01 20.93 6.41
CA SER A 45 1.63 20.64 6.04
C SER A 45 1.53 19.50 5.03
N SER A 46 2.40 19.50 4.01
CA SER A 46 2.46 18.44 3.00
C SER A 46 2.93 17.12 3.62
N TRP A 47 3.89 17.17 4.55
CA TRP A 47 4.36 16.00 5.29
C TRP A 47 3.27 15.36 6.15
N LYS A 48 2.47 16.18 6.85
CA LYS A 48 1.32 15.69 7.62
C LYS A 48 0.27 15.04 6.73
N GLN A 49 -0.07 15.65 5.61
CA GLN A 49 -1.02 15.10 4.64
C GLN A 49 -0.51 13.79 4.03
N PHE A 50 0.76 13.75 3.64
CA PHE A 50 1.43 12.54 3.15
C PHE A 50 1.40 11.42 4.19
N ARG A 51 1.81 11.69 5.44
CA ARG A 51 1.75 10.68 6.50
C ARG A 51 0.33 10.22 6.77
N ASP A 52 -0.66 11.10 6.76
CA ASP A 52 -2.07 10.71 6.94
C ASP A 52 -2.57 9.84 5.78
N ALA A 53 -2.20 10.17 4.54
CA ALA A 53 -2.55 9.38 3.35
C ALA A 53 -1.96 7.96 3.38
N TRP A 54 -0.78 7.76 3.96
CA TRP A 54 -0.12 6.45 4.02
C TRP A 54 -0.38 5.68 5.32
N LEU A 55 -0.23 6.35 6.46
CA LEU A 55 -0.33 5.78 7.82
C LEU A 55 -1.71 5.99 8.47
N GLY A 56 -2.64 6.65 7.78
CA GLY A 56 -3.98 6.93 8.28
C GLY A 56 -4.70 5.66 8.75
N ARG A 57 -5.17 5.67 9.99
CA ARG A 57 -5.80 4.49 10.61
C ARG A 57 -7.15 4.10 10.04
N LYS A 58 -7.83 5.02 9.34
CA LYS A 58 -9.15 4.79 8.71
C LYS A 58 -9.12 4.80 7.19
N SER A 59 -8.22 5.60 6.60
CA SER A 59 -8.18 5.85 5.15
C SER A 59 -6.77 5.81 4.59
N GLY A 60 -5.79 5.34 5.36
CA GLY A 60 -4.42 5.24 4.91
C GLY A 60 -4.21 4.03 4.02
N VAL A 61 -3.33 4.17 3.03
CA VAL A 61 -2.97 3.10 2.08
C VAL A 61 -2.60 1.79 2.78
N LEU A 62 -1.83 1.83 3.88
CA LEU A 62 -1.47 0.62 4.64
C LEU A 62 -2.68 -0.06 5.28
N THR A 63 -3.65 0.74 5.75
CA THR A 63 -4.90 0.22 6.32
C THR A 63 -5.75 -0.44 5.23
N GLU A 64 -5.86 0.20 4.06
CA GLU A 64 -6.61 -0.35 2.92
C GLU A 64 -6.00 -1.65 2.43
N ILE A 65 -4.67 -1.73 2.26
CA ILE A 65 -3.99 -2.97 1.88
C ILE A 65 -4.24 -4.06 2.92
N THR A 66 -4.21 -3.73 4.21
CA THR A 66 -4.50 -4.70 5.27
C THR A 66 -5.94 -5.20 5.17
N ASP A 67 -6.91 -4.31 4.99
CA ASP A 67 -8.33 -4.64 4.99
C ASP A 67 -8.77 -5.35 3.70
N ASN A 68 -8.32 -4.85 2.55
CA ASN A 68 -8.75 -5.32 1.24
C ASN A 68 -7.85 -6.42 0.69
N TRP A 69 -6.54 -6.45 0.99
CA TRP A 69 -5.64 -7.48 0.46
C TRP A 69 -5.37 -8.55 1.50
N LEU A 70 -4.92 -8.19 2.71
CA LEU A 70 -4.49 -9.19 3.69
C LEU A 70 -5.67 -9.97 4.29
N LYS A 71 -6.75 -9.32 4.74
CA LYS A 71 -7.88 -10.03 5.39
C LYS A 71 -8.59 -11.03 4.44
N PRO A 72 -8.99 -10.66 3.20
CA PRO A 72 -9.71 -11.56 2.31
C PRO A 72 -8.78 -12.47 1.46
N ALA A 73 -7.46 -12.27 1.50
CA ALA A 73 -6.55 -13.15 0.77
C ALA A 73 -6.60 -14.61 1.25
N SER A 74 -6.38 -15.52 0.29
CA SER A 74 -6.11 -16.94 0.53
C SER A 74 -4.84 -17.14 1.38
N VAL A 75 -4.70 -18.29 2.03
CA VAL A 75 -3.57 -18.57 2.93
C VAL A 75 -2.20 -18.36 2.26
N GLU A 76 -2.07 -18.74 0.99
CA GLU A 76 -0.84 -18.58 0.22
C GLU A 76 -0.50 -17.10 -0.01
N LEU A 77 -1.49 -16.32 -0.47
CA LEU A 77 -1.34 -14.88 -0.69
C LEU A 77 -1.15 -14.11 0.62
N LYS A 78 -1.81 -14.52 1.71
CA LYS A 78 -1.68 -13.88 3.03
C LYS A 78 -0.23 -13.80 3.48
N ARG A 79 0.56 -14.85 3.26
CA ARG A 79 1.99 -14.83 3.61
C ARG A 79 2.76 -13.83 2.76
N ALA A 80 2.53 -13.83 1.44
CA ALA A 80 3.21 -12.91 0.52
C ALA A 80 2.81 -11.44 0.76
N VAL A 81 1.50 -11.16 0.88
CA VAL A 81 0.96 -9.83 1.19
C VAL A 81 1.48 -9.35 2.54
N GLY A 82 1.48 -10.20 3.56
CA GLY A 82 1.97 -9.84 4.89
C GLY A 82 3.45 -9.47 4.90
N ALA A 83 4.29 -10.24 4.20
CA ALA A 83 5.72 -9.93 4.06
C ALA A 83 5.93 -8.59 3.33
N ALA A 84 5.33 -8.42 2.16
CA ALA A 84 5.47 -7.20 1.35
C ALA A 84 4.89 -5.96 2.05
N LEU A 85 3.77 -6.10 2.76
CA LEU A 85 3.19 -5.03 3.57
C LEU A 85 4.12 -4.61 4.70
N ASN A 86 4.78 -5.56 5.37
CA ASN A 86 5.73 -5.26 6.43
C ASN A 86 6.96 -4.53 5.89
N GLU A 87 7.46 -4.93 4.71
CA GLU A 87 8.56 -4.22 4.02
C GLU A 87 8.16 -2.80 3.61
N LEU A 88 6.97 -2.63 3.01
CA LEU A 88 6.45 -1.31 2.66
C LEU A 88 6.31 -0.42 3.89
N ARG A 89 5.74 -0.98 4.96
CA ARG A 89 5.58 -0.27 6.23
C ARG A 89 6.92 0.16 6.82
N ALA A 90 7.91 -0.73 6.86
CA ALA A 90 9.26 -0.39 7.31
C ALA A 90 9.90 0.71 6.45
N HIS A 91 9.67 0.68 5.12
CA HIS A 91 10.15 1.74 4.23
C HIS A 91 9.48 3.08 4.51
N VAL A 92 8.15 3.08 4.73
CA VAL A 92 7.38 4.29 5.07
C VAL A 92 7.81 4.87 6.42
N GLU A 93 8.02 4.01 7.42
CA GLU A 93 8.45 4.42 8.76
C GLU A 93 9.93 4.85 8.82
N SER A 94 10.73 4.51 7.81
CA SER A 94 12.15 4.87 7.71
C SER A 94 12.41 6.26 7.09
N GLN A 95 11.38 6.96 6.60
CA GLN A 95 11.45 8.37 6.17
C GLN A 95 11.06 9.32 7.30
#